data_AF-A0A154MA51-F1
#
_entry.id   AF-A0A154MA51-F1
#
_cell.length_a   1.000
_cell.length_b   1.000
_cell.length_c   1.000
_cell.angle_alpha   90.00
_cell.angle_beta   90.00
_cell.angle_gamma   90.00
#
_symmetry.space_group_name_H-M   'P 1'
#
loop_
_entity.id
_entity.type
_entity.pdbx_description
1 polymer ?
#
loop_
_entity_poly.entity_id
_entity_poly.type
_entity_poly.pdbx_seq_one_letter_code
_entity_poly.pdbx_strand_id
1 'polypeptide(L)'
;MTEEVRNRPLEMPRRLKFVRGFLWLQAVLNILVSALVTMVAMNELDHGNEEAGLALVLALLGFVVAVVLIASAVRISRGAPWVRVAVIVVEALTVVIAVIGLINGGPITQLIGMGIAIGIIVTLNKPEERAWFTR
;
A
#
# COMPACT_ATOMS: atom_id res chain seq x y z
N MET A 1 -7.06 -41.95 -12.84
CA MET A 1 -6.87 -40.51 -12.55
C MET A 1 -6.07 -40.41 -11.24
N THR A 2 -4.87 -40.99 -11.19
CA THR A 2 -3.55 -40.43 -11.56
C THR A 2 -3.19 -39.17 -10.76
N GLU A 3 -2.13 -39.31 -9.97
CA GLU A 3 -1.63 -38.48 -8.87
C GLU A 3 -1.11 -37.10 -9.28
N GLU A 4 -1.41 -36.67 -10.50
CA GLU A 4 -0.89 -35.49 -11.19
C GLU A 4 -1.51 -34.17 -10.68
N VAL A 5 -2.64 -34.24 -9.98
CA VAL A 5 -3.29 -33.07 -9.36
C VAL A 5 -2.61 -32.68 -8.04
N ARG A 6 -1.84 -33.59 -7.40
CA ARG A 6 -1.23 -33.35 -6.09
C ARG A 6 0.07 -32.54 -6.14
N ASN A 7 0.70 -32.45 -7.32
CA ASN A 7 2.04 -31.92 -7.50
C ASN A 7 2.10 -30.63 -8.33
N ARG A 8 1.02 -29.84 -8.38
CA ARG A 8 1.17 -28.46 -8.83
C ARG A 8 1.94 -27.72 -7.75
N PRO A 9 3.13 -27.14 -8.02
CA PRO A 9 3.68 -26.15 -7.12
C PRO A 9 2.54 -25.17 -6.89
N LEU A 10 2.17 -24.97 -5.64
CA LEU A 10 0.99 -24.18 -5.27
C LEU A 10 1.22 -22.76 -5.77
N GLU A 11 0.80 -22.50 -7.01
CA GLU A 11 1.12 -21.28 -7.72
C GLU A 11 0.36 -20.16 -7.03
N MET A 12 1.11 -19.20 -6.51
CA MET A 12 0.57 -18.00 -5.88
C MET A 12 -0.55 -17.42 -6.79
N PRO A 13 -1.78 -17.23 -6.28
CA PRO A 13 -2.90 -16.79 -7.09
C PRO A 13 -2.52 -15.58 -7.94
N ARG A 14 -2.91 -15.55 -9.22
CA ARG A 14 -2.55 -14.45 -10.14
C ARG A 14 -2.89 -13.07 -9.56
N ARG A 15 -3.97 -12.99 -8.78
CA ARG A 15 -4.41 -11.79 -8.05
C ARG A 15 -3.40 -11.34 -6.98
N LEU A 16 -2.86 -12.27 -6.19
CA LEU A 16 -1.80 -12.02 -5.20
C LEU A 16 -0.49 -11.56 -5.84
N LYS A 17 -0.15 -12.06 -7.03
CA LYS A 17 1.00 -11.52 -7.81
C LYS A 17 0.78 -10.07 -8.23
N PHE A 18 -0.45 -9.71 -8.63
CA PHE A 18 -0.84 -8.34 -8.94
C PHE A 18 -0.75 -7.42 -7.71
N VAL A 19 -1.31 -7.84 -6.57
CA VAL A 19 -1.23 -7.11 -5.30
C VAL A 19 0.23 -6.90 -4.89
N ARG A 20 1.09 -7.92 -5.02
CA ARG A 20 2.52 -7.77 -4.74
C ARG A 20 3.18 -6.72 -5.63
N GLY A 21 2.91 -6.75 -6.93
CA GLY A 21 3.43 -5.75 -7.87
C GLY A 21 2.95 -4.34 -7.53
N PHE A 22 1.68 -4.20 -7.17
CA PHE A 22 1.11 -2.92 -6.77
C PHE A 22 1.70 -2.40 -5.47
N LEU A 23 1.85 -3.24 -4.44
CA LEU A 23 2.50 -2.86 -3.18
C LEU A 23 3.94 -2.38 -3.40
N TRP A 24 4.68 -3.01 -4.32
CA TRP A 24 6.02 -2.55 -4.71
C TRP A 24 5.98 -1.17 -5.38
N LEU A 25 5.09 -1.00 -6.36
CA LEU A 25 4.91 0.28 -7.03
C LEU A 25 4.54 1.38 -6.03
N GLN A 26 3.59 1.09 -5.13
CA GLN A 26 3.12 2.01 -4.10
C GLN A 26 4.21 2.34 -3.09
N ALA A 27 5.03 1.38 -2.69
CA ALA A 27 6.18 1.63 -1.83
C ALA A 27 7.19 2.57 -2.48
N VAL A 28 7.54 2.33 -3.75
CA VAL A 28 8.46 3.20 -4.51
C VAL A 28 7.89 4.61 -4.64
N LEU A 29 6.60 4.73 -4.98
CA LEU A 29 5.93 6.03 -5.07
C LEU A 29 5.91 6.75 -3.72
N ASN A 30 5.64 6.04 -2.61
CA ASN A 30 5.68 6.64 -1.27
C ASN A 30 7.08 7.15 -0.92
N ILE A 31 8.13 6.40 -1.24
CA ILE A 31 9.52 6.85 -1.04
C ILE A 31 9.80 8.12 -1.85
N LEU A 32 9.43 8.14 -3.13
CA LEU A 32 9.64 9.29 -4.01
C LEU A 32 8.90 10.53 -3.49
N VAL A 33 7.62 10.40 -3.16
CA VAL A 33 6.81 11.50 -2.60
C VAL A 33 7.41 11.99 -1.29
N SER A 34 7.77 11.07 -0.38
CA SER A 34 8.35 11.44 0.92
C SER A 34 9.69 12.17 0.75
N ALA A 35 10.54 11.73 -0.18
CA ALA A 35 11.80 12.39 -0.49
C ALA A 35 11.57 13.80 -1.09
N LEU A 36 10.63 13.94 -2.01
CA LEU A 36 10.23 15.24 -2.59
C LEU A 36 9.71 16.20 -1.52
N VAL A 37 8.78 15.75 -0.68
CA VAL A 37 8.24 16.56 0.42
C VAL A 37 9.33 16.93 1.42
N THR A 38 10.26 16.02 1.72
CA THR A 38 11.41 16.33 2.58
C THR A 38 12.28 17.43 1.98
N MET A 39 12.61 17.37 0.68
CA MET A 39 13.39 18.41 0.02
C MET A 39 12.69 19.78 0.03
N VAL A 40 11.38 19.80 -0.24
CA VAL A 40 10.59 21.05 -0.18
C VAL A 40 10.54 21.60 1.23
N ALA A 41 10.27 20.75 2.23
CA ALA A 41 10.19 21.14 3.62
C ALA A 41 11.53 21.64 4.17
N MET A 42 12.64 20.99 3.82
CA MET A 42 13.99 21.47 4.19
C MET A 42 14.27 22.85 3.58
N ASN A 43 13.93 23.04 2.31
CA ASN A 43 14.08 24.34 1.67
C ASN A 43 13.21 25.40 2.35
N GLU A 44 11.95 25.11 2.70
CA GLU A 44 11.06 26.05 3.39
C GLU A 44 11.49 26.37 4.83
N LEU A 45 12.06 25.39 5.55
CA LEU A 45 12.66 25.61 6.87
C LEU A 45 13.84 26.57 6.81
N ASP A 46 14.69 26.45 5.78
CA ASP A 46 15.81 27.36 5.56
C ASP A 46 15.35 28.80 5.28
N HIS A 47 14.12 28.98 4.82
CA HIS A 47 13.48 30.30 4.64
C HIS A 47 12.72 30.78 5.89
N GLY A 48 12.76 30.04 6.99
CA GLY A 48 12.13 30.40 8.26
C GLY A 48 10.64 30.10 8.34
N ASN A 49 10.09 29.26 7.45
CA ASN A 49 8.68 28.88 7.52
C ASN A 49 8.45 27.75 8.54
N GLU A 50 7.71 28.04 9.61
CA GLU A 50 7.42 27.06 10.67
C GLU A 50 6.48 25.93 10.21
N GLU A 51 5.66 26.16 9.18
CA GLU A 51 4.74 25.13 8.63
C GLU A 51 5.48 23.95 8.01
N ALA A 52 6.74 24.15 7.60
CA ALA A 52 7.57 23.12 7.02
C ALA A 52 7.93 22.00 8.03
N GLY A 53 7.84 22.27 9.33
CA GLY A 53 7.94 21.24 10.37
C GLY A 53 6.85 20.17 10.25
N LEU A 54 5.61 20.57 9.94
CA LEU A 54 4.51 19.62 9.72
C LEU A 54 4.74 18.79 8.45
N ALA A 55 5.23 19.42 7.38
CA ALA A 55 5.55 18.74 6.13
C ALA A 55 6.65 17.67 6.32
N LEU A 56 7.67 17.94 7.15
CA LEU A 56 8.69 16.95 7.52
C LEU A 56 8.11 15.75 8.28
N VAL A 57 7.20 15.99 9.23
CA VAL A 57 6.54 14.91 9.98
C VAL A 57 5.72 14.02 9.04
N LEU A 58 4.99 14.64 8.10
CA LEU A 58 4.26 13.93 7.05
C LEU A 58 5.18 13.11 6.14
N ALA A 59 6.34 13.65 5.75
CA ALA A 59 7.32 12.93 4.96
C ALA A 59 7.89 11.71 5.71
N LEU A 60 8.21 11.86 7.00
CA LEU A 60 8.65 10.76 7.86
C LEU A 60 7.61 9.65 7.96
N LEU A 61 6.32 10.01 8.13
CA LEU A 61 5.23 9.03 8.10
C LEU A 61 5.15 8.30 6.76
N GLY A 62 5.35 8.99 5.64
CA GLY A 62 5.39 8.39 4.31
C GLY A 62 6.51 7.34 4.16
N PHE A 63 7.70 7.59 4.71
CA PHE A 63 8.77 6.59 4.77
C PHE A 63 8.41 5.38 5.61
N VAL A 64 7.78 5.57 6.78
CA VAL A 64 7.31 4.47 7.63
C VAL A 64 6.29 3.61 6.88
N VAL A 65 5.33 4.23 6.19
CA VAL A 65 4.35 3.52 5.36
C VAL A 65 5.04 2.73 4.25
N ALA A 66 6.03 3.32 3.57
CA ALA A 66 6.80 2.61 2.55
C ALA A 66 7.51 1.36 3.09
N VAL A 67 8.13 1.45 4.28
CA VAL A 67 8.77 0.29 4.92
C VAL A 67 7.75 -0.79 5.24
N VAL A 68 6.58 -0.43 5.76
CA VAL A 68 5.48 -1.38 6.03
C VAL A 68 4.99 -2.04 4.75
N LEU A 69 4.85 -1.29 3.66
CA LEU A 69 4.45 -1.82 2.35
C LEU A 69 5.49 -2.78 1.78
N ILE A 70 6.79 -2.47 1.88
CA ILE A 70 7.89 -3.37 1.44
C ILE A 70 7.87 -4.65 2.27
N ALA A 71 7.78 -4.53 3.60
CA ALA A 71 7.70 -5.68 4.50
C ALA A 71 6.49 -6.57 4.17
N SER A 72 5.36 -5.94 3.85
CA SER A 72 4.13 -6.61 3.41
C SER A 72 4.32 -7.32 2.07
N ALA A 73 4.92 -6.65 1.07
CA ALA A 73 5.20 -7.22 -0.25
C ALA A 73 6.17 -8.40 -0.20
N VAL A 74 7.16 -8.38 0.69
CA VAL A 74 8.09 -9.50 0.90
C VAL A 74 7.40 -10.66 1.62
N ARG A 75 6.60 -10.38 2.64
CA ARG A 75 5.94 -11.41 3.46
C ARG A 75 4.66 -11.98 2.83
N ILE A 76 4.05 -11.32 1.85
CA ILE A 76 2.92 -11.88 1.09
C ILE A 76 3.33 -13.18 0.37
N SER A 77 4.59 -13.27 -0.06
CA SER A 77 5.18 -14.48 -0.65
C SER A 77 5.38 -15.62 0.36
N ARG A 78 5.31 -15.33 1.67
CA ARG A 78 5.40 -16.32 2.75
C ARG A 78 4.05 -16.70 3.36
N GLY A 79 2.93 -16.18 2.83
CA GLY A 79 1.59 -16.50 3.33
C GLY A 79 1.29 -15.99 4.75
N ALA A 80 2.02 -14.98 5.24
CA ALA A 80 1.86 -14.55 6.63
C ALA A 80 0.52 -13.80 6.88
N PRO A 81 -0.29 -14.20 7.87
CA PRO A 81 -1.65 -13.66 8.07
C PRO A 81 -1.69 -12.18 8.48
N TRP A 82 -0.62 -11.66 9.11
CA TRP A 82 -0.53 -10.25 9.52
C TRP A 82 -0.44 -9.30 8.32
N VAL A 83 0.05 -9.76 7.17
CA VAL A 83 0.18 -8.95 5.93
C VAL A 83 -1.18 -8.48 5.46
N ARG A 84 -2.19 -9.33 5.58
CA ARG A 84 -3.56 -9.01 5.18
C ARG A 84 -4.14 -7.89 6.03
N VAL A 85 -3.92 -7.92 7.34
CA VAL A 85 -4.36 -6.85 8.25
C VAL A 85 -3.60 -5.55 7.94
N ALA A 86 -2.28 -5.62 7.78
CA ALA A 86 -1.46 -4.45 7.46
C ALA A 86 -1.88 -3.77 6.15
N VAL A 87 -2.06 -4.54 5.08
CA VAL A 87 -2.49 -3.98 3.78
C VAL A 87 -3.90 -3.41 3.87
N ILE A 88 -4.86 -4.10 4.52
CA ILE A 88 -6.21 -3.55 4.69
C ILE A 88 -6.19 -2.23 5.46
N VAL A 89 -5.38 -2.13 6.52
CA VAL A 89 -5.26 -0.88 7.29
C VAL A 89 -4.68 0.24 6.44
N VAL A 90 -3.61 -0.02 5.67
CA VAL A 90 -3.01 0.98 4.79
C VAL A 90 -3.98 1.42 3.69
N GLU A 91 -4.60 0.48 2.99
CA GLU A 91 -5.56 0.79 1.92
C GLU A 91 -6.80 1.51 2.47
N ALA A 92 -7.30 1.14 3.66
CA ALA A 92 -8.40 1.84 4.31
C ALA A 92 -8.03 3.30 4.63
N LEU A 93 -6.80 3.53 5.12
CA LEU A 93 -6.31 4.88 5.35
C LEU A 93 -6.22 5.68 4.05
N THR A 94 -5.71 5.06 2.96
CA THR A 94 -5.66 5.69 1.63
C THR A 94 -7.05 6.07 1.13
N VAL A 95 -8.06 5.21 1.32
CA VAL A 95 -9.46 5.52 0.98
C VAL A 95 -9.97 6.71 1.78
N VAL A 96 -9.74 6.74 3.10
CA VAL A 96 -10.17 7.86 3.96
C VAL A 96 -9.52 9.17 3.51
N ILE A 97 -8.21 9.16 3.25
CA ILE A 97 -7.49 10.35 2.76
C ILE A 97 -8.03 10.80 1.39
N ALA A 98 -8.30 9.87 0.48
CA ALA A 98 -8.87 10.19 -0.83
C ALA A 98 -10.29 10.80 -0.70
N VAL A 99 -11.13 10.29 0.21
CA VAL A 99 -12.46 10.84 0.48
C VAL A 99 -12.36 12.26 1.04
N ILE A 100 -11.49 12.49 2.02
CA ILE A 100 -11.26 13.83 2.57
C ILE A 100 -10.75 14.79 1.48
N GLY A 101 -9.81 14.32 0.65
CA GLY A 101 -9.30 15.10 -0.48
C GLY A 101 -10.40 15.51 -1.45
N LEU A 102 -11.26 14.58 -1.86
CA LEU A 102 -12.38 14.86 -2.77
C LEU A 102 -13.37 15.87 -2.20
N ILE A 103 -13.71 15.78 -0.91
CA ILE A 103 -14.61 16.73 -0.24
C ILE A 103 -14.01 18.15 -0.23
N ASN A 104 -12.69 18.26 -0.11
CA ASN A 104 -11.96 19.54 -0.14
C ASN A 104 -11.66 20.06 -1.55
N GLY A 105 -12.30 19.51 -2.60
CA GLY A 105 -12.07 19.92 -3.99
C GLY A 105 -10.81 19.33 -4.63
N GLY A 106 -10.30 18.23 -4.06
CA GLY A 106 -9.16 17.49 -4.59
C GLY A 106 -9.40 16.90 -5.99
N PRO A 107 -8.34 16.50 -6.68
CA PRO A 107 -8.43 16.06 -8.06
C PRO A 107 -9.21 14.75 -8.20
N ILE A 108 -10.03 14.65 -9.25
CA ILE A 108 -10.85 13.47 -9.58
C ILE A 108 -10.00 12.19 -9.70
N THR A 109 -8.70 12.31 -10.01
CA THR A 109 -7.74 11.19 -10.04
C THR A 109 -7.66 10.43 -8.70
N GLN A 110 -8.04 11.05 -7.58
CA GLN A 110 -8.16 10.37 -6.28
C GLN A 110 -9.20 9.23 -6.30
N LEU A 111 -10.24 9.31 -7.13
CA LEU A 111 -11.20 8.22 -7.31
C LEU A 111 -10.56 6.96 -7.90
N ILE A 112 -9.55 7.11 -8.76
CA ILE A 112 -8.83 5.98 -9.35
C ILE A 112 -8.05 5.24 -8.26
N GLY A 113 -7.29 5.98 -7.45
CA GLY A 113 -6.56 5.42 -6.31
C GLY A 113 -7.49 4.73 -5.32
N MET A 114 -8.63 5.35 -5.01
CA MET A 114 -9.65 4.78 -4.13
C MET A 114 -10.25 3.48 -4.69
N GLY A 115 -10.58 3.44 -5.98
CA GLY A 115 -11.11 2.25 -6.63
C GLY A 115 -10.11 1.08 -6.61
N ILE A 116 -8.83 1.36 -6.82
CA ILE A 116 -7.77 0.36 -6.73
C ILE A 116 -7.64 -0.16 -5.29
N ALA A 117 -7.63 0.74 -4.30
CA ALA A 117 -7.55 0.38 -2.89
C ALA A 117 -8.70 -0.54 -2.45
N ILE A 118 -9.93 -0.20 -2.82
CA ILE A 118 -11.11 -1.04 -2.60
C ILE A 118 -10.95 -2.39 -3.29
N GLY A 119 -10.46 -2.39 -4.54
CA GLY A 119 -10.19 -3.61 -5.29
C GLY A 119 -9.21 -4.55 -4.58
N ILE A 120 -8.16 -4.01 -3.96
CA ILE A 120 -7.17 -4.77 -3.18
C ILE A 120 -7.80 -5.33 -1.91
N ILE A 121 -8.56 -4.53 -1.16
CA ILE A 121 -9.25 -4.98 0.06
C ILE A 121 -10.22 -6.13 -0.27
N VAL A 122 -11.04 -5.98 -1.32
CA VAL A 122 -12.01 -7.01 -1.73
C VAL A 122 -11.30 -8.28 -2.19
N THR A 123 -10.21 -8.13 -2.96
CA THR A 123 -9.39 -9.24 -3.44
C THR A 123 -8.84 -10.03 -2.25
N LEU A 124 -8.17 -9.35 -1.32
CA LEU A 124 -7.64 -9.96 -0.10
C LEU A 124 -8.72 -10.56 0.81
N ASN A 125 -9.97 -10.11 0.73
CA ASN A 125 -11.09 -10.67 1.49
C ASN A 125 -11.70 -11.93 0.87
N LYS A 126 -11.35 -12.30 -0.37
CA LYS A 126 -11.91 -13.49 -1.02
C LYS A 126 -11.49 -14.78 -0.31
N PRO A 127 -12.41 -15.75 -0.16
CA PRO A 127 -12.15 -17.00 0.56
C PRO A 127 -11.00 -17.83 -0.04
N GLU A 128 -10.84 -17.80 -1.37
CA GLU A 128 -9.72 -18.44 -2.08
C GLU A 128 -8.35 -17.91 -1.65
N GLU A 129 -8.26 -16.61 -1.38
CA GLU A 129 -7.02 -15.95 -0.98
C GLU A 129 -6.80 -16.06 0.53
N ARG A 130 -7.88 -16.07 1.32
CA ARG A 130 -7.80 -16.36 2.77
C ARG A 130 -7.16 -17.72 3.05
N ALA A 131 -7.49 -18.74 2.25
CA ALA A 131 -6.93 -20.08 2.39
C ALA A 131 -5.41 -20.14 2.17
N TRP A 132 -4.83 -19.17 1.47
CA TRP A 132 -3.38 -19.04 1.31
C TRP A 132 -2.68 -18.55 2.59
N PHE A 133 -3.36 -17.72 3.38
CA PHE A 133 -2.80 -17.10 4.60
C PHE A 133 -3.05 -17.89 5.89
N THR A 134 -3.94 -18.89 5.85
CA THR A 134 -4.26 -19.77 6.99
C THR A 134 -3.64 -21.16 6.86
N ARG A 135 -2.58 -21.30 6.04
CA ARG A 135 -1.81 -22.54 5.91
C ARG A 135 -0.60 -22.57 6.84
#